data_AF-A0A643BUY0-F1
#
_entry.id   AF-A0A643BUY0-F1
#
_cell.length_a   1.000
_cell.length_b   1.000
_cell.length_c   1.000
_cell.angle_alpha   90.00
_cell.angle_beta   90.00
_cell.angle_gamma   90.00
#
_symmetry.space_group_name_H-M   'P 1'
#
loop_
_entity.id
_entity.type
_entity.pdbx_description
1 polymer ?
#
loop_
_entity_poly.entity_id
_entity_poly.type
_entity_poly.pdbx_seq_one_letter_code
_entity_poly.pdbx_strand_id
1 'polypeptide(L)'
;EENKILFYYPNEVEKNEKIRNVGLCEAIVQFTRTFSPSKPAKSLHTQKNRQFFNEPEENFWMVMDKVYSSVLQQCYSMYKLFNGTFLRAMEDGGVKLLKERLEKFFHRYLQTLHLQSCDLLDIFGGISFFPLDKMTYLKIQSFINRMEESLSIVKYTAFLYNDQLIWSGLEQDDMRILYKYLTTSLFPRHIEPELAGRDSPIRAEMPGNLQHYGRFLTGPLNLNDPEAKCRFPKIFVNTDDTYEALHLIVYKAMSAAVCFMIDGLLGCPNTHWCFLNYLLASIQPTLDFCRRLDSIVGPQLTVLASDICEQFNINKRISGFVLCFVFAFKHLTGFGRKRVVFA
;
A
#
# COMPACT_ATOMS: atom_id res chain seq x y z
N GLU A 1 22.38 16.04 22.59
CA GLU A 1 22.47 15.23 21.35
C GLU A 1 21.53 14.03 21.35
N GLU A 2 21.44 13.26 22.45
CA GLU A 2 20.54 12.08 22.56
C GLU A 2 19.07 12.34 22.20
N ASN A 3 18.51 13.50 22.57
CA ASN A 3 17.12 13.85 22.26
C ASN A 3 16.83 13.99 20.76
N LYS A 4 17.87 14.14 19.92
CA LYS A 4 17.73 14.23 18.45
C LYS A 4 17.54 12.86 17.80
N ILE A 5 17.89 11.76 18.48
CA ILE A 5 17.75 10.41 17.94
C ILE A 5 16.29 9.98 18.08
N LEU A 6 15.59 9.80 16.96
CA LEU A 6 14.20 9.37 16.91
C LEU A 6 14.06 7.84 16.94
N PHE A 7 14.93 7.13 16.22
CA PHE A 7 14.94 5.67 16.15
C PHE A 7 16.36 5.21 15.80
N TYR A 8 16.80 4.05 16.33
CA TYR A 8 18.10 3.47 16.02
C TYR A 8 18.01 1.94 16.06
N TYR A 9 18.47 1.26 15.02
CA TYR A 9 18.47 -0.20 14.94
C TYR A 9 19.86 -0.72 14.57
N PRO A 10 20.37 -1.78 15.22
CA PRO A 10 19.77 -2.54 16.33
C PRO A 10 19.75 -1.76 17.66
N ASN A 11 18.80 -2.09 18.54
CA ASN A 11 18.60 -1.35 19.79
C ASN A 11 19.69 -1.64 20.85
N GLU A 12 20.41 -2.75 20.70
CA GLU A 12 21.41 -3.27 21.63
C GLU A 12 22.71 -2.46 21.61
N VAL A 13 22.90 -1.61 20.59
CA VAL A 13 24.08 -0.76 20.45
C VAL A 13 24.19 0.20 21.64
N GLU A 14 25.42 0.40 22.13
CA GLU A 14 25.68 1.26 23.27
C GLU A 14 25.28 2.71 22.99
N LYS A 15 24.74 3.39 24.00
CA LYS A 15 24.24 4.76 23.89
C LYS A 15 25.30 5.75 23.37
N ASN A 16 26.54 5.67 23.85
CA ASN A 16 27.62 6.55 23.41
C ASN A 16 27.95 6.34 21.93
N GLU A 17 27.89 5.10 21.47
CA GLU A 17 28.10 4.76 20.06
C GLU A 17 26.97 5.32 19.17
N LYS A 18 25.72 5.21 19.60
CA LYS A 18 24.58 5.83 18.90
C LYS A 18 24.76 7.34 18.73
N ILE A 19 25.13 8.04 19.81
CA ILE A 19 25.35 9.49 19.80
C ILE A 19 26.50 9.85 18.85
N ARG A 20 27.63 9.15 18.93
CA ARG A 20 28.79 9.37 18.04
C ARG A 20 28.42 9.18 16.57
N ASN A 21 27.69 8.11 16.25
CA ASN A 21 27.29 7.80 14.88
C ASN A 21 26.37 8.88 14.31
N VAL A 22 25.35 9.30 15.08
CA VAL A 22 24.42 10.36 14.66
C VAL A 22 25.12 11.72 14.55
N GLY A 23 26.01 12.05 15.50
CA GLY A 23 26.78 13.29 15.47
C GLY A 23 27.69 13.38 14.23
N LEU A 24 28.32 12.28 13.83
CA LEU A 24 29.11 12.22 12.60
C LEU A 24 28.24 12.46 11.36
N CYS A 25 27.07 11.81 11.28
CA CYS A 25 26.13 11.99 10.17
C CYS A 25 25.65 13.44 10.08
N GLU A 26 25.27 14.05 11.21
CA GLU A 26 24.85 15.45 11.28
C GLU A 26 25.98 16.39 10.81
N ALA A 27 27.21 16.18 11.31
CA ALA A 27 28.36 16.99 10.91
C ALA A 27 28.63 16.91 9.41
N ILE A 28 28.54 15.73 8.80
CA ILE A 28 28.74 15.55 7.36
C ILE A 28 27.64 16.26 6.56
N VAL A 29 26.38 16.10 6.95
CA VAL A 29 25.26 16.76 6.27
C VAL A 29 25.39 18.29 6.38
N GLN A 30 25.69 18.82 7.55
CA GLN A 30 25.84 20.27 7.76
C GLN A 30 27.06 20.83 7.01
N PHE A 31 28.19 20.14 7.07
CA PHE A 31 29.38 20.51 6.32
C PHE A 31 29.11 20.56 4.81
N THR A 32 28.40 19.56 4.27
CA THR A 32 28.10 19.51 2.84
C THR A 32 27.07 20.56 2.41
N ARG A 33 26.14 20.96 3.29
CA ARG A 33 25.23 22.10 3.07
C ARG A 33 25.98 23.42 2.89
N THR A 34 27.16 23.61 3.49
CA THR A 34 27.98 24.81 3.28
C THR A 34 28.43 24.97 1.83
N PHE A 35 28.65 23.86 1.12
CA PHE A 35 29.06 23.88 -0.29
C PHE A 35 27.89 23.75 -1.25
N SER A 36 26.81 23.06 -0.83
CA SER A 36 25.59 22.89 -1.63
C SER A 36 24.34 22.99 -0.75
N PRO A 37 23.80 24.22 -0.55
CA PRO A 37 22.67 24.45 0.35
C PRO A 37 21.40 23.68 -0.05
N SER A 38 21.19 23.48 -1.36
CA SER A 38 19.99 22.82 -1.90
C SER A 38 20.15 21.31 -2.11
N LYS A 39 21.37 20.76 -2.02
CA LYS A 39 21.65 19.34 -2.28
C LYS A 39 22.71 18.80 -1.30
N PRO A 40 22.33 18.54 -0.05
CA PRO A 40 23.21 17.90 0.93
C PRO A 40 23.69 16.51 0.46
N ALA A 41 24.74 15.99 1.09
CA ALA A 41 25.30 14.69 0.73
C ALA A 41 24.27 13.55 0.83
N LYS A 42 24.15 12.78 -0.25
CA LYS A 42 23.26 11.60 -0.34
C LYS A 42 23.96 10.28 0.00
N SER A 43 25.28 10.25 -0.07
CA SER A 43 26.07 9.07 0.30
C SER A 43 27.49 9.43 0.72
N LEU A 44 28.00 8.69 1.68
CA LEU A 44 29.40 8.70 2.10
C LEU A 44 30.01 7.34 1.77
N HIS A 45 31.18 7.35 1.11
CA HIS A 45 31.94 6.14 0.85
C HIS A 45 33.27 6.20 1.60
N THR A 46 33.52 5.17 2.39
CA THR A 46 34.80 4.94 3.08
C THR A 46 35.40 3.63 2.59
N GLN A 47 36.65 3.35 2.93
CA GLN A 47 37.32 2.10 2.55
C GLN A 47 36.60 0.83 3.07
N LYS A 48 35.83 0.94 4.16
CA LYS A 48 35.18 -0.21 4.81
C LYS A 48 33.67 -0.21 4.64
N ASN A 49 33.04 0.96 4.62
CA ASN A 49 31.60 1.12 4.69
C ASN A 49 31.09 2.15 3.67
N ARG A 50 29.83 1.97 3.25
CA ARG A 50 29.06 2.96 2.50
C ARG A 50 27.82 3.33 3.30
N GLN A 51 27.63 4.62 3.51
CA GLN A 51 26.46 5.16 4.20
C GLN A 51 25.63 5.96 3.21
N PHE A 52 24.32 5.92 3.38
CA PHE A 52 23.39 6.67 2.56
C PHE A 52 22.52 7.54 3.45
N PHE A 53 22.29 8.76 2.98
CA PHE A 53 21.50 9.77 3.69
C PHE A 53 20.27 10.07 2.86
N ASN A 54 19.12 10.10 3.52
CA ASN A 54 17.86 10.50 2.94
C ASN A 54 17.16 11.49 3.86
N GLU A 55 16.69 12.60 3.31
CA GLU A 55 15.84 13.58 4.01
C GLU A 55 14.41 13.45 3.44
N PRO A 56 13.60 12.47 3.90
CA PRO A 56 12.26 12.22 3.38
C PRO A 56 11.27 13.36 3.65
N GLU A 57 11.48 14.10 4.73
CA GLU A 57 10.72 15.28 5.15
C GLU A 57 11.70 16.34 5.64
N GLU A 58 11.33 17.61 5.58
CA GLU A 58 12.19 18.71 6.01
C GLU A 58 12.65 18.49 7.46
N ASN A 59 13.96 18.52 7.68
CA ASN A 59 14.60 18.31 8.99
C ASN A 59 14.53 16.88 9.56
N PHE A 60 13.99 15.91 8.83
CA PHE A 60 14.00 14.51 9.23
C PHE A 60 15.01 13.72 8.39
N TRP A 61 15.97 13.09 9.05
CA TRP A 61 17.05 12.35 8.39
C TRP A 61 16.98 10.86 8.68
N MET A 62 17.03 10.07 7.62
CA MET A 62 17.18 8.61 7.69
C MET A 62 18.55 8.23 7.15
N VAL A 63 19.26 7.40 7.91
CA VAL A 63 20.60 6.93 7.56
C VAL A 63 20.64 5.41 7.72
N MET A 64 21.20 4.73 6.72
CA MET A 64 21.42 3.29 6.77
C MET A 64 22.74 2.94 6.12
N ASP A 65 23.45 2.02 6.78
CA ASP A 65 24.71 1.49 6.27
C ASP A 65 24.43 0.38 5.25
N LYS A 66 25.24 0.32 4.19
CA LYS A 66 25.26 -0.76 3.18
C LYS A 66 24.01 -0.88 2.30
N VAL A 67 23.11 0.11 2.31
CA VAL A 67 21.81 0.03 1.60
C VAL A 67 21.57 1.25 0.71
N TYR A 68 21.10 1.05 -0.53
CA TYR A 68 20.85 2.14 -1.48
C TYR A 68 19.83 3.18 -0.96
N SER A 69 20.05 4.45 -1.32
CA SER A 69 19.14 5.58 -0.99
C SER A 69 17.68 5.31 -1.38
N SER A 70 17.43 4.60 -2.48
CA SER A 70 16.08 4.20 -2.90
C SER A 70 15.37 3.28 -1.90
N VAL A 71 16.09 2.41 -1.18
CA VAL A 71 15.50 1.54 -0.15
C VAL A 71 15.14 2.37 1.08
N LEU A 72 15.98 3.34 1.46
CA LEU A 72 15.64 4.29 2.53
C LEU A 72 14.37 5.09 2.21
N GLN A 73 14.26 5.59 0.98
CA GLN A 73 13.06 6.28 0.52
C GLN A 73 11.84 5.36 0.60
N GLN A 74 11.99 4.10 0.19
CA GLN A 74 10.92 3.12 0.23
C GLN A 74 10.50 2.75 1.66
N CYS A 75 11.44 2.64 2.59
CA CYS A 75 11.17 2.46 4.01
C CYS A 75 10.29 3.59 4.56
N TYR A 76 10.61 4.83 4.21
CA TYR A 76 9.78 5.98 4.57
C TYR A 76 8.41 5.93 3.87
N SER A 77 8.35 5.68 2.56
CA SER A 77 7.09 5.59 1.82
C SER A 77 6.14 4.56 2.43
N MET A 78 6.65 3.39 2.82
CA MET A 78 5.86 2.35 3.48
C MET A 78 5.41 2.78 4.89
N TYR A 79 6.27 3.46 5.65
CA TYR A 79 5.87 4.05 6.93
C TYR A 79 4.75 5.08 6.73
N LYS A 80 4.91 5.99 5.76
CA LYS A 80 3.98 7.06 5.42
C LYS A 80 2.60 6.51 5.08
N LEU A 81 2.55 5.42 4.30
CA LEU A 81 1.30 4.75 3.95
C LEU A 81 0.48 4.33 5.18
N PHE A 82 1.10 3.87 6.28
CA PHE A 82 0.37 3.34 7.44
C PHE A 82 0.33 4.26 8.66
N ASN A 83 1.21 5.25 8.74
CA ASN A 83 1.35 6.12 9.92
C ASN A 83 1.23 7.62 9.61
N GLY A 84 1.14 7.98 8.32
CA GLY A 84 1.24 9.36 7.87
C GLY A 84 2.67 9.89 7.95
N THR A 85 2.81 11.20 7.75
CA THR A 85 4.11 11.91 7.81
C THR A 85 4.63 12.01 9.26
N PHE A 86 5.95 12.09 9.42
CA PHE A 86 6.62 12.37 10.68
C PHE A 86 6.20 13.72 11.24
N LEU A 87 6.07 14.75 10.38
CA LEU A 87 5.60 16.07 10.77
C LEU A 87 4.23 15.98 11.45
N ARG A 88 3.27 15.23 10.86
CA ARG A 88 1.94 15.12 11.46
C ARG A 88 1.94 14.36 12.78
N ALA A 89 2.74 13.29 12.89
CA ALA A 89 2.89 12.56 14.14
C ALA A 89 3.51 13.43 15.26
N MET A 90 4.40 14.37 14.89
CA MET A 90 4.98 15.36 15.79
C MET A 90 3.95 16.41 16.24
N GLU A 91 3.08 16.87 15.34
CA GLU A 91 1.98 17.78 15.69
C GLU A 91 0.96 17.12 16.64
N ASP A 92 0.64 15.85 16.43
CA ASP A 92 -0.38 15.13 17.19
C ASP A 92 0.02 14.82 18.64
N GLY A 93 1.30 14.51 18.89
CA GLY A 93 1.75 14.04 20.22
C GLY A 93 3.23 14.25 20.52
N GLY A 94 3.88 15.14 19.76
CA GLY A 94 5.27 15.49 19.93
C GLY A 94 6.25 14.35 19.67
N VAL A 95 7.50 14.58 20.09
CA VAL A 95 8.63 13.66 19.86
C VAL A 95 8.38 12.28 20.47
N LYS A 96 7.73 12.20 21.64
CA LYS A 96 7.48 10.93 22.33
C LYS A 96 6.59 10.01 21.49
N LEU A 97 5.48 10.54 20.98
CA LEU A 97 4.56 9.76 20.14
C LEU A 97 5.24 9.32 18.83
N LEU A 98 6.02 10.21 18.20
CA LEU A 98 6.76 9.86 16.99
C LEU A 98 7.74 8.70 17.26
N LYS A 99 8.51 8.76 18.36
CA LYS A 99 9.44 7.68 18.74
C LYS A 99 8.72 6.34 18.91
N GLU A 100 7.58 6.34 19.59
CA GLU A 100 6.78 5.12 19.79
C GLU A 100 6.24 4.54 18.47
N ARG A 101 5.75 5.40 17.55
CA ARG A 101 5.28 4.98 16.22
C ARG A 101 6.42 4.40 15.38
N LEU A 102 7.58 5.07 15.36
CA LEU A 102 8.78 4.63 14.64
C LEU A 102 9.26 3.27 15.16
N GLU A 103 9.39 3.12 16.48
CA GLU A 103 9.83 1.88 17.11
C GLU A 103 8.89 0.73 16.75
N LYS A 104 7.58 0.92 16.96
CA LYS A 104 6.57 -0.13 16.69
C LYS A 104 6.55 -0.58 15.23
N PHE A 105 6.75 0.35 14.29
CA PHE A 105 6.74 0.08 12.86
C PHE A 105 8.07 -0.54 12.40
N PHE A 106 9.18 0.17 12.59
CA PHE A 106 10.48 -0.22 12.02
C PHE A 106 11.07 -1.46 12.68
N HIS A 107 10.80 -1.70 13.96
CA HIS A 107 11.24 -2.92 14.64
C HIS A 107 10.75 -4.18 13.91
N ARG A 108 9.48 -4.19 13.47
CA ARG A 108 8.92 -5.32 12.70
C ARG A 108 9.24 -5.24 11.21
N TYR A 109 9.18 -4.05 10.63
CA TYR A 109 9.36 -3.88 9.19
C TYR A 109 10.78 -4.22 8.74
N LEU A 110 11.81 -3.79 9.48
CA LEU A 110 13.21 -4.07 9.12
C LEU A 110 13.55 -5.57 9.15
N GLN A 111 12.87 -6.35 9.99
CA GLN A 111 13.03 -7.81 10.03
C GLN A 111 12.48 -8.50 8.77
N THR A 112 11.50 -7.89 8.10
CA THR A 112 10.93 -8.39 6.84
C THR A 112 11.70 -7.92 5.60
N LEU A 113 12.66 -7.01 5.76
CA LEU A 113 13.40 -6.40 4.67
C LEU A 113 14.56 -7.33 4.22
N HIS A 114 14.35 -8.11 3.17
CA HIS A 114 15.39 -8.95 2.59
C HIS A 114 16.35 -8.15 1.69
N LEU A 115 17.33 -7.47 2.31
CA LEU A 115 18.30 -6.61 1.62
C LEU A 115 19.20 -7.35 0.61
N GLN A 116 19.40 -8.66 0.78
CA GLN A 116 20.25 -9.47 -0.11
C GLN A 116 19.56 -9.83 -1.43
N SER A 117 18.23 -9.76 -1.48
CA SER A 117 17.42 -10.13 -2.65
C SER A 117 16.63 -8.97 -3.25
N CYS A 118 16.90 -7.72 -2.84
CA CYS A 118 16.30 -6.56 -3.49
C CYS A 118 16.85 -6.46 -4.92
N ASP A 119 16.09 -6.94 -5.90
CA ASP A 119 16.42 -6.75 -7.30
C ASP A 119 16.35 -5.26 -7.65
N LEU A 120 17.14 -4.83 -8.62
CA LEU A 120 17.11 -3.48 -9.19
C LEU A 120 15.67 -3.09 -9.59
N LEU A 121 14.88 -4.06 -10.09
CA LEU A 121 13.47 -3.86 -10.43
C LEU A 121 12.58 -3.62 -9.20
N ASP A 122 12.85 -4.28 -8.07
CA ASP A 122 12.15 -4.05 -6.79
C ASP A 122 12.46 -2.67 -6.20
N ILE A 123 13.64 -2.14 -6.53
CA ILE A 123 14.12 -0.82 -6.11
C ILE A 123 13.41 0.29 -6.89
N PHE A 124 13.11 0.10 -8.18
CA PHE A 124 12.40 1.09 -8.98
C PHE A 124 10.91 1.19 -8.66
N GLY A 125 10.36 0.24 -7.89
CA GLY A 125 8.97 0.28 -7.45
C GLY A 125 8.00 0.34 -8.62
N GLY A 126 8.27 -0.40 -9.70
CA GLY A 126 7.39 -0.43 -10.87
C GLY A 126 6.02 -0.99 -10.55
N ILE A 127 4.99 -0.49 -11.24
CA ILE A 127 3.67 -1.13 -11.27
C ILE A 127 3.64 -2.04 -12.50
N SER A 128 3.32 -3.32 -12.30
CA SER A 128 3.07 -4.24 -13.41
C SER A 128 1.62 -4.10 -13.84
N PHE A 129 1.36 -3.75 -15.10
CA PHE A 129 0.00 -3.62 -15.64
C PHE A 129 -0.42 -4.89 -16.38
N PHE A 130 -1.66 -5.34 -16.17
CA PHE A 130 -2.21 -6.49 -16.88
C PHE A 130 -2.75 -6.04 -18.24
N PRO A 131 -2.27 -6.60 -19.38
CA PRO A 131 -2.76 -6.23 -20.69
C PRO A 131 -4.17 -6.79 -20.92
N LEU A 132 -5.11 -5.92 -21.32
CA LEU A 132 -6.49 -6.29 -21.63
C LEU A 132 -6.92 -5.75 -22.99
N ASP A 133 -7.85 -6.45 -23.62
CA ASP A 133 -8.59 -5.89 -24.73
C ASP A 133 -9.58 -4.82 -24.24
N LYS A 134 -10.02 -3.97 -25.18
CA LYS A 134 -10.88 -2.83 -24.89
C LYS A 134 -12.21 -3.23 -24.25
N MET A 135 -12.81 -4.35 -24.67
CA MET A 135 -14.13 -4.76 -24.19
C MET A 135 -14.06 -5.22 -22.74
N THR A 136 -13.02 -5.99 -22.41
CA THR A 136 -12.83 -6.49 -21.05
C THR A 136 -12.44 -5.40 -20.08
N TYR A 137 -11.59 -4.46 -20.50
CA TYR A 137 -11.33 -3.27 -19.71
C TYR A 137 -12.61 -2.47 -19.41
N LEU A 138 -13.49 -2.27 -20.40
CA LEU A 138 -14.77 -1.58 -20.20
C LEU A 138 -15.73 -2.35 -19.29
N LYS A 139 -15.74 -3.69 -19.35
CA LYS A 139 -16.50 -4.53 -18.39
C LYS A 139 -16.03 -4.30 -16.97
N ILE A 140 -14.71 -4.31 -16.75
CA ILE A 140 -14.11 -4.08 -15.43
C ILE A 140 -14.42 -2.66 -14.93
N GLN A 141 -14.28 -1.64 -15.79
CA GLN A 141 -14.63 -0.27 -15.44
C GLN A 141 -16.12 -0.13 -15.11
N SER A 142 -17.00 -0.79 -15.86
CA SER A 142 -18.45 -0.81 -15.57
C SER A 142 -18.77 -1.49 -14.24
N PHE A 143 -18.04 -2.56 -13.91
CA PHE A 143 -18.13 -3.21 -12.61
C PHE A 143 -17.68 -2.24 -11.49
N ILE A 144 -16.54 -1.58 -11.63
CA ILE A 144 -16.01 -0.62 -10.63
C ILE A 144 -17.00 0.53 -10.41
N ASN A 145 -17.48 1.17 -11.48
CA ASN A 145 -18.43 2.28 -11.39
C ASN A 145 -19.70 1.86 -10.62
N ARG A 146 -20.20 0.65 -10.88
CA ARG A 146 -21.36 0.10 -10.17
C ARG A 146 -21.05 -0.16 -8.69
N MET A 147 -19.84 -0.63 -8.36
CA MET A 147 -19.44 -0.84 -6.98
C MET A 147 -19.36 0.49 -6.22
N GLU A 148 -18.71 1.50 -6.80
CA GLU A 148 -18.59 2.85 -6.23
C GLU A 148 -19.96 3.53 -6.06
N GLU A 149 -20.89 3.33 -7.00
CA GLU A 149 -22.26 3.81 -6.89
C GLU A 149 -23.05 3.08 -5.78
N SER A 150 -22.92 1.75 -5.68
CA SER A 150 -23.65 0.94 -4.70
C SER A 150 -23.10 1.07 -3.27
N LEU A 151 -21.83 1.44 -3.13
CA LEU A 151 -21.10 1.58 -1.87
C LEU A 151 -20.55 3.01 -1.75
N SER A 152 -21.44 3.97 -1.47
CA SER A 152 -21.09 5.41 -1.39
C SER A 152 -19.99 5.79 -0.37
N ILE A 153 -19.63 4.86 0.52
CA ILE A 153 -18.52 5.01 1.48
C ILE A 153 -17.14 4.73 0.85
N VAL A 154 -17.11 4.02 -0.29
CA VAL A 154 -15.89 3.75 -1.05
C VAL A 154 -15.49 5.02 -1.77
N LYS A 155 -14.30 5.53 -1.45
CA LYS A 155 -13.77 6.73 -2.07
C LYS A 155 -12.90 6.40 -3.28
N TYR A 156 -12.10 5.34 -3.16
CA TYR A 156 -11.24 4.85 -4.24
C TYR A 156 -11.32 3.33 -4.36
N THR A 157 -11.19 2.86 -5.59
CA THR A 157 -11.11 1.44 -5.91
C THR A 157 -9.84 1.14 -6.70
N ALA A 158 -9.19 0.02 -6.43
CA ALA A 158 -8.16 -0.53 -7.31
C ALA A 158 -8.47 -2.00 -7.67
N PHE A 159 -8.18 -2.38 -8.90
CA PHE A 159 -8.45 -3.72 -9.43
C PHE A 159 -7.16 -4.34 -9.95
N LEU A 160 -6.88 -5.56 -9.48
CA LEU A 160 -5.72 -6.34 -9.85
C LEU A 160 -6.16 -7.72 -10.34
N TYR A 161 -5.39 -8.28 -11.27
CA TYR A 161 -5.53 -9.66 -11.72
C TYR A 161 -4.15 -10.30 -11.83
N ASN A 162 -3.95 -11.48 -11.23
CA ASN A 162 -2.64 -12.12 -11.10
C ASN A 162 -1.56 -11.16 -10.59
N ASP A 163 -1.88 -10.43 -9.53
CA ASP A 163 -1.01 -9.43 -8.90
C ASP A 163 -0.57 -8.27 -9.82
N GLN A 164 -1.14 -8.15 -11.02
CA GLN A 164 -0.92 -7.05 -11.95
C GLN A 164 -2.09 -6.05 -11.91
N LEU A 165 -1.78 -4.76 -11.94
CA LEU A 165 -2.77 -3.68 -11.88
C LEU A 165 -3.53 -3.54 -13.19
N ILE A 166 -4.84 -3.38 -13.11
CA ILE A 166 -5.72 -3.06 -14.25
C ILE A 166 -6.29 -1.66 -14.11
N TRP A 167 -6.77 -1.31 -12.93
CA TRP A 167 -7.39 -0.02 -12.63
C TRP A 167 -7.00 0.47 -11.24
N SER A 168 -6.87 1.78 -11.10
CA SER A 168 -6.72 2.45 -9.81
C SER A 168 -7.40 3.81 -9.86
N GLY A 169 -8.19 4.12 -8.84
CA GLY A 169 -8.69 5.46 -8.55
C GLY A 169 -7.71 6.34 -7.75
N LEU A 170 -6.63 5.76 -7.23
CA LEU A 170 -5.57 6.51 -6.53
C LEU A 170 -4.59 7.17 -7.50
N GLU A 171 -3.95 8.24 -7.04
CA GLU A 171 -2.80 8.85 -7.70
C GLU A 171 -1.63 7.86 -7.85
N GLN A 172 -0.78 8.10 -8.86
CA GLN A 172 0.25 7.15 -9.25
C GLN A 172 1.26 6.89 -8.13
N ASP A 173 1.65 7.91 -7.37
CA ASP A 173 2.65 7.76 -6.32
C ASP A 173 2.12 6.96 -5.13
N ASP A 174 0.89 7.21 -4.70
CA ASP A 174 0.26 6.43 -3.62
C ASP A 174 -0.07 5.00 -4.06
N MET A 175 -0.58 4.83 -5.29
CA MET A 175 -0.83 3.51 -5.85
C MET A 175 0.45 2.70 -5.96
N ARG A 176 1.60 3.32 -6.27
CA ARG A 176 2.90 2.63 -6.31
C ARG A 176 3.26 2.02 -4.97
N ILE A 177 3.08 2.78 -3.89
CA ILE A 177 3.40 2.34 -2.52
C ILE A 177 2.41 1.24 -2.09
N LEU A 178 1.11 1.44 -2.35
CA LEU A 178 0.08 0.45 -2.05
C LEU A 178 0.31 -0.85 -2.84
N TYR A 179 0.61 -0.76 -4.14
CA TYR A 179 0.90 -1.91 -5.00
C TYR A 179 2.05 -2.74 -4.44
N LYS A 180 3.15 -2.08 -4.02
CA LYS A 180 4.27 -2.76 -3.37
C LYS A 180 3.85 -3.45 -2.08
N TYR A 181 3.03 -2.82 -1.24
CA TYR A 181 2.50 -3.48 -0.04
C TYR A 181 1.67 -4.72 -0.40
N LEU A 182 0.79 -4.61 -1.39
CA LEU A 182 -0.07 -5.71 -1.83
C LEU A 182 0.76 -6.90 -2.30
N THR A 183 1.72 -6.69 -3.20
CA THR A 183 2.48 -7.77 -3.84
C THR A 183 3.61 -8.34 -2.99
N THR A 184 4.24 -7.55 -2.12
CA THR A 184 5.37 -8.03 -1.30
C THR A 184 4.96 -8.53 0.07
N SER A 185 3.84 -8.04 0.61
CA SER A 185 3.43 -8.32 1.98
C SER A 185 2.07 -8.98 2.08
N LEU A 186 1.04 -8.46 1.40
CA LEU A 186 -0.32 -8.96 1.60
C LEU A 186 -0.57 -10.26 0.84
N PHE A 187 -0.38 -10.31 -0.47
CA PHE A 187 -0.68 -11.49 -1.29
C PHE A 187 0.20 -12.69 -0.94
N PRO A 188 1.54 -12.56 -0.73
CA PRO A 188 2.38 -13.70 -0.36
C PRO A 188 1.96 -14.41 0.93
N ARG A 189 1.37 -13.68 1.89
CA ARG A 189 0.83 -14.26 3.13
C ARG A 189 -0.43 -15.10 2.91
N HIS A 190 -1.07 -14.97 1.76
CA HIS A 190 -2.33 -15.61 1.40
C HIS A 190 -2.20 -16.42 0.10
N ILE A 191 -0.97 -16.81 -0.30
CA ILE A 191 -0.74 -17.77 -1.39
C ILE A 191 -1.20 -19.14 -0.87
N GLU A 192 -2.36 -19.58 -1.35
CA GLU A 192 -2.75 -20.98 -1.26
C GLU A 192 -2.13 -21.73 -2.45
N PRO A 193 -1.77 -23.01 -2.29
CA PRO A 193 -1.51 -23.88 -3.43
C PRO A 193 -2.84 -24.12 -4.15
N GLU A 194 -3.16 -23.28 -5.15
CA GLU A 194 -4.39 -23.34 -5.95
C GLU A 194 -4.54 -24.64 -6.81
N LEU A 195 -3.68 -25.65 -6.61
CA LEU A 195 -3.53 -26.84 -7.47
C LEU A 195 -3.22 -28.16 -6.72
N ALA A 196 -3.57 -28.31 -5.43
CA ALA A 196 -3.59 -29.65 -4.82
C ALA A 196 -4.88 -30.39 -5.23
N GLY A 197 -4.72 -31.51 -5.93
CA GLY A 197 -5.82 -32.38 -6.34
C GLY A 197 -6.73 -32.78 -5.18
N ARG A 198 -7.97 -33.17 -5.52
CA ARG A 198 -9.12 -33.44 -4.63
C ARG A 198 -8.91 -34.38 -3.43
N ASP A 199 -7.73 -34.93 -3.19
CA ASP A 199 -7.49 -36.05 -2.27
C ASP A 199 -6.46 -35.74 -1.18
N SER A 200 -6.64 -34.67 -0.40
CA SER A 200 -5.88 -34.47 0.85
C SER A 200 -6.81 -34.31 2.04
N PRO A 201 -6.67 -35.13 3.10
CA PRO A 201 -7.62 -35.20 4.22
C PRO A 201 -7.46 -34.05 5.24
N ILE A 202 -6.65 -33.03 4.92
CA ILE A 202 -6.42 -31.86 5.78
C ILE A 202 -7.20 -30.68 5.19
N ARG A 203 -8.53 -30.81 5.09
CA ARG A 203 -9.40 -29.65 4.94
C ARG A 203 -9.75 -29.15 6.33
N ALA A 204 -9.12 -28.06 6.76
CA ALA A 204 -9.82 -27.16 7.66
C ALA A 204 -11.06 -26.68 6.89
N GLU A 205 -12.24 -26.94 7.42
CA GLU A 205 -13.52 -26.59 6.80
C GLU A 205 -13.49 -25.12 6.39
N MET A 206 -13.51 -24.88 5.08
CA MET A 206 -13.54 -23.53 4.52
C MET A 206 -14.90 -22.91 4.87
N PRO A 207 -14.96 -21.76 5.58
CA PRO A 207 -16.19 -20.99 5.68
C PRO A 207 -16.42 -20.25 4.37
N GLY A 208 -16.61 -21.00 3.28
CA GLY A 208 -16.92 -20.47 1.97
C GLY A 208 -18.43 -20.30 1.83
N ASN A 209 -18.86 -19.11 1.42
CA ASN A 209 -20.21 -18.94 0.91
C ASN A 209 -20.36 -19.88 -0.32
N LEU A 210 -21.29 -20.84 -0.30
CA LEU A 210 -21.43 -21.89 -1.33
C LEU A 210 -21.71 -21.34 -2.76
N GLN A 211 -21.91 -20.03 -2.90
CA GLN A 211 -22.38 -19.36 -4.12
C GLN A 211 -21.27 -18.69 -4.93
N HIS A 212 -20.11 -18.35 -4.33
CA HIS A 212 -19.01 -17.68 -5.04
C HIS A 212 -17.64 -17.89 -4.37
N TYR A 213 -16.55 -17.66 -5.11
CA TYR A 213 -15.17 -17.87 -4.64
C TYR A 213 -14.54 -16.65 -3.94
N GLY A 214 -15.34 -15.61 -3.70
CA GLY A 214 -14.87 -14.38 -3.06
C GLY A 214 -14.59 -14.51 -1.56
N ARG A 215 -13.53 -13.83 -1.10
CA ARG A 215 -13.09 -13.77 0.31
C ARG A 215 -12.38 -12.46 0.66
N PHE A 216 -12.38 -12.10 1.94
CA PHE A 216 -11.61 -10.97 2.47
C PHE A 216 -10.16 -11.38 2.77
N LEU A 217 -9.20 -10.60 2.27
CA LEU A 217 -7.79 -10.66 2.69
C LEU A 217 -7.47 -9.67 3.81
N THR A 218 -8.27 -8.59 3.93
CA THR A 218 -8.28 -7.70 5.10
C THR A 218 -9.71 -7.60 5.62
N GLY A 219 -9.90 -7.76 6.93
CA GLY A 219 -11.22 -7.84 7.55
C GLY A 219 -11.52 -9.19 8.19
N PRO A 220 -12.81 -9.54 8.36
CA PRO A 220 -13.22 -10.78 9.01
C PRO A 220 -12.90 -12.01 8.14
N LEU A 221 -12.27 -13.02 8.74
CA LEU A 221 -11.96 -14.29 8.07
C LEU A 221 -13.22 -15.14 7.85
N ASN A 222 -14.22 -14.99 8.71
CA ASN A 222 -15.49 -15.70 8.63
C ASN A 222 -16.65 -14.71 8.84
N LEU A 223 -17.54 -14.59 7.86
CA LEU A 223 -18.70 -13.70 7.91
C LEU A 223 -19.87 -14.27 8.74
N ASN A 224 -19.85 -15.58 8.97
CA ASN A 224 -20.88 -16.29 9.73
C ASN A 224 -20.63 -16.24 11.24
N ASP A 225 -19.41 -15.90 11.66
CA ASP A 225 -19.07 -15.72 13.06
C ASP A 225 -19.47 -14.31 13.53
N PRO A 226 -20.45 -14.16 14.44
CA PRO A 226 -20.86 -12.86 14.96
C PRO A 226 -19.78 -12.17 15.81
N GLU A 227 -18.78 -12.90 16.30
CA GLU A 227 -17.64 -12.35 17.06
C GLU A 227 -16.40 -12.11 16.18
N ALA A 228 -16.51 -12.27 14.86
CA ALA A 228 -15.41 -12.10 13.94
C ALA A 228 -14.78 -10.71 14.08
N LYS A 229 -13.47 -10.69 14.38
CA LYS A 229 -12.71 -9.44 14.49
C LYS A 229 -12.52 -8.84 13.10
N CYS A 230 -13.32 -7.84 12.79
CA CYS A 230 -13.09 -6.92 11.68
C CYS A 230 -11.82 -6.10 11.96
N ARG A 231 -10.73 -6.35 11.22
CA ARG A 231 -9.51 -5.53 11.29
C ARG A 231 -9.11 -5.08 9.89
N PHE A 232 -9.24 -3.79 9.65
CA PHE A 232 -8.86 -3.16 8.40
C PHE A 232 -7.63 -2.28 8.61
N PRO A 233 -6.56 -2.47 7.81
CA PRO A 233 -5.42 -1.57 7.82
C PRO A 233 -5.88 -0.14 7.53
N LYS A 234 -5.49 0.79 8.38
CA LYS A 234 -5.65 2.22 8.12
C LYS A 234 -4.48 2.67 7.25
N ILE A 235 -4.78 3.34 6.15
CA ILE A 235 -3.80 3.89 5.23
C ILE A 235 -3.97 5.41 5.09
N PHE A 236 -2.89 6.10 4.74
CA PHE A 236 -2.84 7.52 4.47
C PHE A 236 -2.45 7.75 3.02
N VAL A 237 -3.26 8.53 2.30
CA VAL A 237 -3.09 8.88 0.88
C VAL A 237 -3.27 10.38 0.70
N ASN A 238 -2.83 10.91 -0.45
CA ASN A 238 -2.84 12.33 -0.80
C ASN A 238 -2.21 13.19 0.30
N THR A 239 -1.13 12.71 0.92
CA THR A 239 -0.53 13.32 2.12
C THR A 239 -0.03 14.74 1.90
N ASP A 240 0.19 15.11 0.65
CA ASP A 240 0.76 16.39 0.25
C ASP A 240 -0.33 17.43 -0.06
N ASP A 241 -1.59 16.98 -0.22
CA ASP A 241 -2.75 17.80 -0.54
C ASP A 241 -3.88 17.66 0.51
N THR A 242 -4.80 16.73 0.31
CA THR A 242 -6.01 16.57 1.13
C THR A 242 -5.79 15.82 2.43
N TYR A 243 -4.67 15.11 2.57
CA TYR A 243 -4.28 14.27 3.70
C TYR A 243 -5.43 13.36 4.17
N GLU A 244 -5.60 12.24 3.48
CA GLU A 244 -6.77 11.39 3.66
C GLU A 244 -6.43 10.12 4.41
N ALA A 245 -7.26 9.79 5.40
CA ALA A 245 -7.09 8.60 6.22
C ALA A 245 -8.21 7.60 5.93
N LEU A 246 -7.86 6.51 5.25
CA LEU A 246 -8.81 5.54 4.71
C LEU A 246 -8.61 4.16 5.34
N HIS A 247 -9.64 3.33 5.34
CA HIS A 247 -9.50 1.90 5.65
C HIS A 247 -9.41 1.07 4.37
N LEU A 248 -8.40 0.21 4.30
CA LEU A 248 -8.15 -0.65 3.16
C LEU A 248 -8.85 -2.01 3.33
N ILE A 249 -9.81 -2.28 2.46
CA ILE A 249 -10.48 -3.58 2.33
C ILE A 249 -9.96 -4.24 1.06
N VAL A 250 -9.38 -5.43 1.18
CA VAL A 250 -8.91 -6.21 0.03
C VAL A 250 -9.76 -7.46 -0.07
N TYR A 251 -10.48 -7.59 -1.17
CA TYR A 251 -11.37 -8.71 -1.46
C TYR A 251 -10.85 -9.46 -2.68
N LYS A 252 -10.66 -10.77 -2.56
CA LYS A 252 -10.08 -11.62 -3.61
C LYS A 252 -11.09 -12.70 -4.02
N ALA A 253 -11.24 -12.93 -5.32
CA ALA A 253 -11.94 -14.10 -5.86
C ALA A 253 -11.12 -14.66 -7.02
N MET A 254 -10.71 -15.93 -6.91
CA MET A 254 -9.77 -16.55 -7.86
C MET A 254 -8.50 -15.68 -8.03
N SER A 255 -8.06 -15.44 -9.26
CA SER A 255 -6.94 -14.57 -9.62
C SER A 255 -7.21 -13.06 -9.50
N ALA A 256 -8.46 -12.64 -9.28
CA ALA A 256 -8.83 -11.23 -9.23
C ALA A 256 -8.85 -10.70 -7.79
N ALA A 257 -8.31 -9.51 -7.57
CA ALA A 257 -8.34 -8.80 -6.30
C ALA A 257 -8.86 -7.37 -6.48
N VAL A 258 -9.80 -6.96 -5.64
CA VAL A 258 -10.35 -5.62 -5.60
C VAL A 258 -10.03 -5.00 -4.25
N CYS A 259 -9.41 -3.82 -4.29
CA CYS A 259 -9.10 -3.02 -3.12
C CYS A 259 -10.11 -1.88 -3.02
N PHE A 260 -10.87 -1.84 -1.94
CA PHE A 260 -11.76 -0.73 -1.61
C PHE A 260 -11.11 0.11 -0.51
N MET A 261 -11.03 1.41 -0.75
CA MET A 261 -10.49 2.38 0.19
C MET A 261 -11.65 3.24 0.66
N ILE A 262 -12.06 3.01 1.91
CA ILE A 262 -13.25 3.64 2.46
C ILE A 262 -12.86 4.80 3.39
N ASP A 263 -13.67 5.85 3.37
CA ASP A 263 -13.49 6.97 4.30
C ASP A 263 -14.04 6.59 5.69
N GLY A 264 -13.17 6.63 6.70
CA GLY A 264 -13.53 6.32 8.08
C GLY A 264 -14.48 7.32 8.74
N LEU A 265 -14.79 8.45 8.10
CA LEU A 265 -15.68 9.49 8.61
C LEU A 265 -17.14 9.38 8.15
N LEU A 266 -17.45 8.63 7.08
CA LEU A 266 -18.77 8.63 6.43
C LEU A 266 -19.71 7.49 6.86
N GLY A 267 -19.37 6.73 7.90
CA GLY A 267 -20.06 5.50 8.30
C GLY A 267 -21.40 5.63 9.05
N CYS A 268 -22.02 6.81 9.23
CA CYS A 268 -23.28 6.93 9.98
C CYS A 268 -24.28 7.94 9.35
N PRO A 269 -25.54 7.52 9.03
CA PRO A 269 -26.58 8.42 8.54
C PRO A 269 -27.25 9.35 9.57
N ASN A 270 -26.81 9.39 10.84
CA ASN A 270 -27.51 10.12 11.89
C ASN A 270 -26.64 11.22 12.51
N THR A 271 -26.72 12.40 11.90
CA THR A 271 -26.08 13.65 12.32
C THR A 271 -26.75 14.23 13.57
N HIS A 272 -26.21 13.93 14.76
CA HIS A 272 -26.23 14.85 15.92
C HIS A 272 -25.30 14.37 17.06
N TRP A 273 -25.00 13.07 17.14
CA TRP A 273 -24.22 12.47 18.23
C TRP A 273 -22.69 12.44 17.99
N CYS A 274 -22.20 12.74 16.78
CA CYS A 274 -20.77 12.68 16.45
C CYS A 274 -19.92 13.87 16.96
N PHE A 275 -20.53 14.97 17.43
CA PHE A 275 -19.76 16.16 17.81
C PHE A 275 -19.06 16.05 19.18
N LEU A 276 -19.41 15.06 20.02
CA LEU A 276 -18.85 14.93 21.38
C LEU A 276 -17.84 13.77 21.57
N ASN A 277 -17.61 12.92 20.56
CA ASN A 277 -16.67 11.79 20.65
C ASN A 277 -15.58 11.82 19.56
N TYR A 278 -15.14 13.02 19.18
CA TYR A 278 -14.18 13.26 18.10
C TYR A 278 -12.72 12.87 18.41
N LEU A 279 -12.42 12.20 19.53
CA LEU A 279 -11.03 11.99 19.95
C LEU A 279 -10.49 10.56 19.85
N LEU A 280 -11.28 9.50 19.66
CA LEU A 280 -10.75 8.13 19.83
C LEU A 280 -11.26 7.00 18.94
N ALA A 281 -12.25 7.18 18.06
CA ALA A 281 -12.79 6.06 17.29
C ALA A 281 -12.73 6.30 15.78
N SER A 282 -11.73 5.71 15.10
CA SER A 282 -11.90 5.43 13.67
C SER A 282 -13.05 4.42 13.55
N ILE A 283 -14.19 4.83 12.99
CA ILE A 283 -15.33 3.94 12.81
C ILE A 283 -14.90 2.86 11.81
N GLN A 284 -14.69 1.63 12.30
CA GLN A 284 -14.35 0.51 11.42
C GLN A 284 -15.61 0.03 10.70
N PRO A 285 -15.49 -0.42 9.44
CA PRO A 285 -16.63 -0.98 8.74
C PRO A 285 -17.18 -2.20 9.51
N THR A 286 -18.50 -2.23 9.67
CA THR A 286 -19.20 -3.23 10.46
C THR A 286 -19.24 -4.58 9.75
N LEU A 287 -19.46 -5.66 10.51
CA LEU A 287 -19.64 -6.99 9.94
C LEU A 287 -20.80 -7.03 8.93
N ASP A 288 -21.86 -6.27 9.16
CA ASP A 288 -22.99 -6.16 8.24
C ASP A 288 -22.62 -5.48 6.92
N PHE A 289 -21.73 -4.47 6.96
CA PHE A 289 -21.16 -3.90 5.75
C PHE A 289 -20.37 -4.96 4.97
N CYS A 290 -19.55 -5.77 5.65
CA CYS A 290 -18.81 -6.86 5.00
C CYS A 290 -19.74 -7.90 4.35
N ARG A 291 -20.84 -8.28 5.01
CA ARG A 291 -21.85 -9.19 4.44
C ARG A 291 -22.52 -8.59 3.21
N ARG A 292 -22.87 -7.30 3.25
CA ARG A 292 -23.45 -6.58 2.11
C ARG A 292 -22.45 -6.50 0.95
N LEU A 293 -21.20 -6.19 1.23
CA LEU A 293 -20.12 -6.14 0.24
C LEU A 293 -19.93 -7.51 -0.40
N ASP A 294 -19.85 -8.58 0.40
CA ASP A 294 -19.70 -9.96 -0.07
C ASP A 294 -20.82 -10.36 -1.04
N SER A 295 -22.08 -10.10 -0.67
CA SER A 295 -23.25 -10.41 -1.49
C SER A 295 -23.27 -9.69 -2.84
N ILE A 296 -22.68 -8.50 -2.94
CA ILE A 296 -22.67 -7.68 -4.17
C ILE A 296 -21.43 -8.00 -5.02
N VAL A 297 -20.25 -8.02 -4.38
CA VAL A 297 -18.94 -8.13 -5.03
C VAL A 297 -18.62 -9.57 -5.37
N GLY A 298 -18.88 -10.52 -4.47
CA GLY A 298 -18.47 -11.92 -4.58
C GLY A 298 -18.90 -12.60 -5.89
N PRO A 299 -20.21 -12.62 -6.22
CA PRO A 299 -20.70 -13.23 -7.45
C PRO A 299 -20.16 -12.53 -8.71
N GLN A 300 -20.20 -11.20 -8.74
CA GLN A 300 -19.80 -10.42 -9.91
C GLN A 300 -18.29 -10.52 -10.18
N LEU A 301 -17.47 -10.47 -9.14
CA LEU A 301 -16.02 -10.59 -9.25
C LEU A 301 -15.61 -12.00 -9.71
N THR A 302 -16.29 -13.03 -9.21
CA THR A 302 -16.03 -14.42 -9.61
C THR A 302 -16.27 -14.62 -11.10
N VAL A 303 -17.41 -14.13 -11.62
CA VAL A 303 -17.73 -14.21 -13.06
C VAL A 303 -16.69 -13.42 -13.87
N LEU A 304 -16.37 -12.19 -13.44
CA LEU A 304 -15.40 -11.34 -14.12
C LEU A 304 -14.00 -11.96 -14.16
N ALA A 305 -13.57 -12.61 -13.07
CA ALA A 305 -12.30 -13.32 -13.02
C ALA A 305 -12.26 -14.51 -14.00
N SER A 306 -13.35 -15.27 -14.09
CA SER A 306 -13.48 -16.38 -15.04
C SER A 306 -13.43 -15.88 -16.50
N ASP A 307 -14.18 -14.82 -16.82
CA ASP A 307 -14.19 -14.18 -18.13
C ASP A 307 -12.77 -13.75 -18.58
N ILE A 308 -12.02 -13.10 -17.68
CA ILE A 308 -10.63 -12.68 -17.96
C ILE A 308 -9.73 -13.90 -18.21
N CYS A 309 -9.88 -14.95 -17.40
CA CYS A 309 -9.09 -16.18 -17.54
C CYS A 309 -9.32 -16.87 -18.90
N GLU A 310 -10.58 -17.01 -19.32
CA GLU A 310 -10.93 -17.65 -20.59
C GLU A 310 -10.36 -16.90 -21.78
N GLN A 311 -10.53 -15.57 -21.81
CA GLN A 311 -10.01 -14.74 -22.88
C GLN A 311 -8.48 -14.74 -22.95
N PHE A 312 -7.81 -14.71 -21.80
CA PHE A 312 -6.35 -14.79 -21.77
C PHE A 312 -5.84 -16.12 -22.33
N ASN A 313 -6.50 -17.23 -22.00
CA ASN A 313 -6.15 -18.55 -22.53
C ASN A 313 -6.40 -18.67 -24.04
N ILE A 314 -7.47 -18.06 -24.56
CA ILE A 314 -7.74 -18.01 -26.00
C ILE A 314 -6.67 -17.20 -26.73
N ASN A 315 -6.35 -15.99 -26.23
CA ASN A 315 -5.35 -15.13 -26.84
C ASN A 315 -3.94 -15.75 -26.80
N LYS A 316 -3.61 -16.49 -25.73
CA LYS A 316 -2.34 -17.22 -25.62
C LYS A 316 -2.25 -18.41 -26.60
N ARG A 317 -3.38 -19.03 -26.97
CA ARG A 317 -3.42 -20.09 -28.00
C ARG A 317 -3.29 -19.53 -29.42
N ILE A 318 -3.77 -18.31 -29.66
CA ILE A 318 -3.73 -17.65 -30.97
C ILE A 318 -2.40 -16.92 -31.20
N SER A 319 -1.81 -16.35 -30.15
CA SER A 319 -0.54 -15.63 -30.20
C SER A 319 0.62 -16.58 -29.85
N GLY A 320 1.19 -17.22 -30.87
CA GLY A 320 2.56 -17.72 -30.77
C GLY A 320 3.48 -16.54 -30.48
N PHE A 321 4.18 -16.59 -29.34
CA PHE A 321 5.08 -15.58 -28.79
C PHE A 321 5.71 -14.61 -29.83
N VAL A 322 5.33 -13.33 -29.74
CA VAL A 322 6.20 -12.23 -30.17
C VAL A 322 6.33 -11.27 -28.99
N LEU A 323 7.49 -11.32 -28.33
CA LEU A 323 7.92 -10.35 -27.33
C LEU A 323 8.19 -9.02 -28.05
N CYS A 324 7.15 -8.20 -28.23
CA CYS A 324 7.33 -6.80 -28.59
C CYS A 324 7.38 -5.98 -27.29
N PHE A 325 8.58 -5.65 -26.83
CA PHE A 325 8.78 -4.54 -25.91
C PHE A 325 8.38 -3.25 -26.61
N VAL A 326 7.19 -2.73 -26.31
CA VAL A 326 6.79 -1.38 -26.72
C VAL A 326 6.86 -0.50 -25.49
N PHE A 327 7.87 0.37 -25.42
CA PHE A 327 7.84 1.53 -24.53
C PHE A 327 6.78 2.50 -25.08
N ALA A 328 5.59 2.53 -24.47
CA ALA A 328 4.57 3.54 -24.76
C ALA A 328 4.54 4.56 -23.62
N PHE A 329 5.18 5.72 -23.83
CA PHE A 329 4.92 6.91 -23.04
C PHE A 329 3.58 7.48 -23.53
N LYS A 330 2.51 7.38 -22.73
CA LYS A 330 1.22 7.98 -23.08
C LYS A 330 0.72 8.84 -21.93
N HIS A 331 0.88 10.14 -22.12
CA HIS A 331 0.20 11.19 -21.37
C HIS A 331 -1.31 10.97 -21.58
N LEU A 332 -1.99 10.33 -20.63
CA LEU A 332 -3.44 10.32 -20.58
C LEU A 332 -3.88 11.64 -19.94
N THR A 333 -3.94 12.68 -20.77
CA THR A 333 -4.71 13.88 -20.45
C THR A 333 -6.16 13.46 -20.23
N GLY A 334 -6.69 13.88 -19.08
CA GLY A 334 -8.02 13.53 -18.60
C GLY A 334 -9.11 13.95 -19.58
N PHE A 335 -10.06 13.05 -19.81
CA PHE A 335 -11.37 13.44 -20.28
C PHE A 335 -12.22 13.83 -19.06
N GLY A 336 -12.43 15.14 -18.91
CA GLY A 336 -13.61 15.66 -18.22
C GLY A 336 -13.36 16.48 -16.95
N ARG A 337 -12.77 17.68 -17.07
CA ARG A 337 -13.49 18.93 -16.73
C ARG A 337 -12.62 20.19 -16.94
N LYS A 338 -13.23 21.13 -17.66
CA LYS A 338 -12.98 22.58 -17.77
C LYS A 338 -11.84 23.05 -18.67
N ARG A 339 -12.29 23.81 -19.68
CA ARG A 339 -11.54 24.69 -20.58
C ARG A 339 -10.64 25.63 -19.79
N VAL A 340 -9.38 25.73 -20.18
CA VAL A 340 -8.64 26.99 -20.11
C VAL A 340 -7.88 27.14 -21.42
N VAL A 341 -8.25 28.17 -22.17
CA VAL A 341 -7.53 28.67 -23.35
C VAL A 341 -6.50 29.65 -22.81
N PHE A 342 -5.23 29.50 -23.18
CA PHE A 342 -4.26 30.58 -23.07
C PHE A 342 -3.69 30.88 -24.46
N ALA A 343 -3.86 32.14 -24.85
CA ALA A 343 -2.95 32.84 -25.75
C ALA A 343 -1.68 33.20 -24.98
#